data_AF-A0A1E4B8E2-F1
#
_entry.id   AF-A0A1E4B8E2-F1
#
_cell.length_a   1.000
_cell.length_b   1.000
_cell.length_c   1.000
_cell.angle_alpha   90.00
_cell.angle_beta   90.00
_cell.angle_gamma   90.00
#
_symmetry.space_group_name_H-M   'P 1'
#
loop_
_entity.id
_entity.type
_entity.pdbx_description
1 polymer ?
#
loop_
_entity_poly.entity_id
_entity_poly.type
_entity_poly.pdbx_seq_one_letter_code
_entity_poly.pdbx_strand_id
1 'polypeptide(L)'
;MRRTIAAVALSMAVAAIAVATLRPAPPPTIPLPVLCLVCGELGGVDVVLNVALFVPLGIALVAAGMTWRRAALVAAALSFGIEATQYALITGRDASLSDLLTNTTGGTLGALIAAHWRRVIAPAPRIARAVSLVAAAVTLGILTATAALLRPAIPPMGIWGQWTPQKLHFEPYSGTVRDFRINGIVVPYGLVPQSGTLRQRLLSGATRAHVEFTAGRPPSRLSAIARAGSRFQEVILVGADGRDLVFRTRLAARDWRLRAPGIALPNVLPREGEPVVAEAGLRDRRWYATVITAKGGVYRSVPFAVSLGWTFILPFDHALAPRDAWISALWLAVLAFPASYCGARGGTPRPRLRTPRDGFNAWWKAAMLVLALGLFTIPRLAHFSAAGPLEWLGLAVGGIAGALLAAPLDRLAEEKEPL
;
A
#
# COMPACT_ATOMS: atom_id res chain seq x y z
N MET A 1 27.59 -8.33 -24.63
CA MET A 1 26.43 -7.47 -24.32
C MET A 1 25.41 -8.15 -23.39
N ARG A 2 24.78 -9.29 -23.74
CA ARG A 2 23.78 -9.95 -22.85
C ARG A 2 24.31 -10.36 -21.47
N ARG A 3 25.50 -10.95 -21.40
CA ARG A 3 26.14 -11.32 -20.11
C ARG A 3 26.45 -10.11 -19.23
N THR A 4 26.91 -9.01 -19.84
CA THR A 4 27.20 -7.75 -19.14
C THR A 4 25.93 -7.13 -18.55
N ILE A 5 24.83 -7.09 -19.32
CA ILE A 5 23.54 -6.58 -18.83
C ILE A 5 23.01 -7.45 -17.69
N ALA A 6 23.08 -8.78 -17.81
CA ALA A 6 22.65 -9.70 -16.76
C ALA A 6 23.50 -9.55 -15.49
N ALA A 7 24.82 -9.40 -15.61
CA ALA A 7 25.71 -9.15 -14.48
C ALA A 7 25.41 -7.82 -13.78
N VAL A 8 25.19 -6.73 -14.55
CA VAL A 8 24.82 -5.43 -13.98
C VAL A 8 23.47 -5.51 -13.27
N ALA A 9 22.46 -6.14 -13.88
CA ALA A 9 21.15 -6.35 -13.25
C ALA A 9 21.26 -7.17 -11.94
N LEU A 10 22.08 -8.22 -11.95
CA LEU A 10 22.32 -9.05 -10.77
C LEU A 10 23.01 -8.26 -9.66
N SER A 11 24.07 -7.52 -9.98
CA SER A 11 24.78 -6.68 -9.01
C SER A 11 23.87 -5.62 -8.41
N MET A 12 23.04 -4.96 -9.23
CA MET A 12 22.07 -3.98 -8.74
C MET A 12 21.01 -4.62 -7.82
N ALA A 13 20.49 -5.80 -8.18
CA ALA A 13 19.51 -6.51 -7.36
C ALA A 13 20.11 -6.93 -6.00
N VAL A 14 21.30 -7.51 -5.99
CA VAL A 14 22.01 -7.90 -4.76
C VAL A 14 22.33 -6.66 -3.91
N ALA A 15 22.80 -5.57 -4.51
CA ALA A 15 23.07 -4.33 -3.79
C ALA A 15 21.81 -3.74 -3.16
N ALA A 16 20.70 -3.70 -3.89
CA ALA A 16 19.41 -3.24 -3.38
C ALA A 16 18.93 -4.10 -2.19
N ILE A 17 19.05 -5.43 -2.31
CA ILE A 17 18.71 -6.37 -1.22
C ILE A 17 19.58 -6.11 0.01
N ALA A 18 20.90 -6.03 -0.15
CA ALA A 18 21.82 -5.79 0.95
C ALA A 18 21.53 -4.45 1.64
N VAL A 19 21.28 -3.39 0.87
CA VAL A 19 20.92 -2.07 1.40
C VAL A 19 19.61 -2.08 2.17
N ALA A 20 18.60 -2.83 1.69
CA ALA A 20 17.30 -2.91 2.34
C ALA A 20 17.31 -3.76 3.61
N THR A 21 18.10 -4.84 3.64
CA THR A 21 18.03 -5.87 4.69
C THR A 21 19.13 -5.78 5.73
N LEU A 22 20.35 -5.37 5.37
CA LEU A 22 21.52 -5.40 6.27
C LEU A 22 21.79 -4.07 7.00
N ARG A 23 20.77 -3.21 7.10
CA ARG A 23 20.86 -1.98 7.90
C ARG A 23 20.40 -2.24 9.34
N PRO A 24 21.13 -1.73 10.35
CA PRO A 24 20.69 -1.76 11.74
C PRO A 24 19.29 -1.17 11.89
N ALA A 25 18.50 -1.78 12.77
CA ALA A 25 17.18 -1.30 13.13
C ALA A 25 17.12 -1.04 14.64
N PRO A 26 16.20 -0.16 15.10
CA PRO A 26 15.93 -0.05 16.53
C PRO A 26 15.51 -1.42 17.08
N PRO A 27 16.05 -1.85 18.24
CA PRO A 27 15.72 -3.15 18.80
C PRO A 27 14.21 -3.26 19.06
N PRO A 28 13.59 -4.42 18.75
CA PRO A 28 12.17 -4.60 18.96
C PRO A 28 11.82 -4.54 20.45
N THR A 29 10.64 -3.98 20.76
CA THR A 29 10.16 -3.87 22.14
C THR A 29 9.71 -5.20 22.73
N ILE A 30 9.37 -6.16 21.87
CA ILE A 30 8.99 -7.52 22.22
C ILE A 30 9.68 -8.44 21.20
N PRO A 31 10.49 -9.42 21.62
CA PRO A 31 11.08 -10.39 20.71
C PRO A 31 9.98 -11.14 19.96
N LEU A 32 10.06 -11.18 18.65
CA LEU A 32 9.07 -11.85 17.82
C LEU A 32 9.40 -13.34 17.73
N PRO A 33 8.39 -14.24 17.75
CA PRO A 33 8.65 -15.66 17.57
C PRO A 33 9.21 -15.93 16.17
N VAL A 34 10.32 -16.66 16.07
CA VAL A 34 11.00 -16.98 14.79
C VAL A 34 10.08 -17.70 13.81
N LEU A 35 9.14 -18.53 14.31
CA LEU A 35 8.18 -19.30 13.50
C LEU A 35 6.92 -18.52 13.11
N CYS A 36 6.77 -17.28 13.57
CA CYS A 36 5.61 -16.47 13.27
C CYS A 36 5.73 -15.96 11.82
N LEU A 37 4.69 -16.20 10.99
CA LEU A 37 4.71 -15.89 9.56
C LEU A 37 4.29 -14.46 9.20
N VAL A 38 3.46 -13.80 10.01
CA VAL A 38 2.98 -12.43 9.74
C VAL A 38 2.95 -11.69 11.08
N CYS A 39 4.04 -10.99 11.41
CA CYS A 39 4.38 -10.54 12.77
C CYS A 39 4.95 -9.13 12.75
N GLY A 40 5.10 -8.50 13.93
CA GLY A 40 5.44 -7.07 13.99
C GLY A 40 4.28 -6.15 13.60
N GLU A 41 4.44 -4.84 13.69
CA GLU A 41 3.34 -3.90 13.44
C GLU A 41 2.90 -3.86 11.97
N LEU A 42 3.81 -4.19 11.06
CA LEU A 42 3.64 -4.08 9.61
C LEU A 42 3.97 -5.37 8.87
N GLY A 43 3.92 -6.54 9.52
CA GLY A 43 4.33 -7.82 8.92
C GLY A 43 3.66 -8.17 7.59
N GLY A 44 2.42 -7.71 7.36
CA GLY A 44 1.76 -7.90 6.06
C GLY A 44 2.41 -7.06 4.94
N VAL A 45 2.89 -5.86 5.28
CA VAL A 45 3.68 -5.01 4.38
C VAL A 45 5.03 -5.67 4.11
N ASP A 46 5.70 -6.18 5.14
CA ASP A 46 7.02 -6.81 5.04
C ASP A 46 6.97 -8.01 4.08
N VAL A 47 5.93 -8.86 4.18
CA VAL A 47 5.69 -9.97 3.25
C VAL A 47 5.64 -9.51 1.78
N VAL A 48 4.85 -8.47 1.50
CA VAL A 48 4.69 -7.97 0.12
C VAL A 48 5.99 -7.36 -0.40
N LEU A 49 6.66 -6.56 0.44
CA LEU A 49 7.91 -5.90 0.07
C LEU A 49 9.05 -6.89 -0.15
N ASN A 50 9.16 -7.93 0.67
CA ASN A 50 10.17 -8.98 0.54
C ASN A 50 10.02 -9.78 -0.76
N VAL A 51 8.79 -10.18 -1.10
CA VAL A 51 8.50 -10.81 -2.40
C VAL A 51 8.90 -9.87 -3.55
N ALA A 52 8.47 -8.61 -3.51
CA ALA A 52 8.76 -7.63 -4.55
C ALA A 52 10.26 -7.36 -4.71
N LEU A 53 11.00 -7.29 -3.60
CA LEU A 53 12.44 -7.04 -3.55
C LEU A 53 13.25 -8.17 -4.19
N PHE A 54 12.81 -9.42 -4.06
CA PHE A 54 13.53 -10.59 -4.60
C PHE A 54 13.14 -10.99 -6.02
N VAL A 55 12.01 -10.50 -6.57
CA VAL A 55 11.63 -10.77 -7.97
C VAL A 55 12.73 -10.37 -8.97
N PRO A 56 13.34 -9.17 -8.90
CA PRO A 56 14.43 -8.78 -9.79
C PRO A 56 15.65 -9.71 -9.73
N LEU A 57 15.98 -10.25 -8.54
CA LEU A 57 17.07 -11.21 -8.38
C LEU A 57 16.82 -12.48 -9.18
N GLY A 58 15.63 -13.07 -9.04
CA GLY A 58 15.24 -14.27 -9.79
C GLY A 58 15.32 -14.07 -11.31
N ILE A 59 14.85 -12.90 -11.78
CA ILE A 59 14.93 -12.52 -13.19
C ILE A 59 16.39 -12.45 -13.65
N ALA A 60 17.24 -11.76 -12.89
CA ALA A 60 18.64 -11.55 -13.22
C ALA A 60 19.44 -12.87 -13.24
N LEU A 61 19.18 -13.79 -12.30
CA LEU A 61 19.85 -15.10 -12.24
C LEU A 61 19.53 -15.95 -13.47
N VAL A 62 18.26 -16.00 -13.89
CA VAL A 62 17.87 -16.74 -15.11
C VAL A 62 18.41 -16.05 -16.36
N ALA A 63 18.38 -14.71 -16.41
CA ALA A 63 18.99 -13.95 -17.50
C ALA A 63 20.52 -14.16 -17.61
N ALA A 64 21.19 -14.49 -16.50
CA ALA A 64 22.60 -14.87 -16.46
C ALA A 64 22.86 -16.32 -16.90
N GLY A 65 21.82 -17.10 -17.21
CA GLY A 65 21.92 -18.46 -17.73
C GLY A 65 21.58 -19.58 -16.73
N MET A 66 21.09 -19.24 -15.54
CA MET A 66 20.64 -20.26 -14.58
C MET A 66 19.28 -20.85 -14.98
N THR A 67 19.06 -22.13 -14.63
CA THR A 67 17.70 -22.69 -14.64
C THR A 67 16.89 -22.09 -13.51
N TRP A 68 15.56 -22.02 -13.65
CA TRP A 68 14.71 -21.45 -12.60
C TRP A 68 14.84 -22.18 -11.25
N ARG A 69 15.10 -23.50 -11.27
CA ARG A 69 15.34 -24.29 -10.05
C ARG A 69 16.62 -23.87 -9.33
N ARG A 70 17.72 -23.66 -10.08
CA ARG A 70 18.97 -23.17 -9.51
C ARG A 70 18.83 -21.75 -9.00
N ALA A 71 18.15 -20.88 -9.75
CA ALA A 71 17.86 -19.52 -9.32
C ALA A 71 17.03 -19.48 -8.02
N ALA A 72 16.02 -20.36 -7.89
CA ALA A 72 15.24 -20.50 -6.66
C ALA A 72 16.10 -20.96 -5.46
N LEU A 73 16.99 -21.94 -5.66
CA LEU A 73 17.92 -22.38 -4.62
C LEU A 73 18.90 -21.26 -4.22
N VAL A 74 19.41 -20.49 -5.17
CA VAL A 74 20.29 -19.34 -4.88
C VAL A 74 19.53 -18.25 -4.12
N ALA A 75 18.28 -17.97 -4.47
CA ALA A 75 17.45 -17.02 -3.73
C ALA A 75 17.20 -17.49 -2.29
N ALA A 76 16.92 -18.79 -2.10
CA ALA A 76 16.75 -19.38 -0.77
C ALA A 76 18.05 -19.31 0.06
N ALA A 77 19.19 -19.66 -0.54
CA ALA A 77 20.49 -19.61 0.11
C ALA A 77 20.90 -18.17 0.49
N LEU A 78 20.67 -17.21 -0.41
CA LEU A 78 20.91 -15.80 -0.13
C LEU A 78 20.03 -15.29 1.01
N SER A 79 18.73 -15.64 0.98
CA SER A 79 17.82 -15.24 2.05
C SER A 79 18.23 -15.86 3.38
N PHE A 80 18.59 -17.14 3.42
CA PHE A 80 19.12 -17.77 4.64
C PHE A 80 20.39 -17.07 5.14
N GLY A 81 21.31 -16.71 4.24
CA GLY A 81 22.51 -15.96 4.58
C GLY A 81 22.21 -14.57 5.17
N ILE A 82 21.20 -13.88 4.64
CA ILE A 82 20.74 -12.59 5.18
C ILE A 82 20.17 -12.77 6.60
N GLU A 83 19.27 -13.72 6.81
CA GLU A 83 18.70 -14.01 8.14
C GLU A 83 19.80 -14.38 9.15
N ALA A 84 20.74 -15.23 8.76
CA ALA A 84 21.86 -15.63 9.61
C ALA A 84 22.78 -14.44 9.94
N THR A 85 23.03 -13.57 8.96
CA THR A 85 23.82 -12.34 9.16
C THR A 85 23.10 -11.37 10.08
N GLN A 86 21.79 -11.19 9.91
CA GLN A 86 20.97 -10.34 10.76
C GLN A 86 20.99 -10.82 12.20
N TYR A 87 20.77 -12.13 12.41
CA TYR A 87 20.82 -12.75 13.73
C TYR A 87 22.19 -12.63 14.41
N ALA A 88 23.28 -12.88 13.67
CA ALA A 88 24.62 -12.95 14.25
C ALA A 88 25.32 -11.59 14.38
N LEU A 89 25.08 -10.67 13.43
CA LEU A 89 25.94 -9.49 13.23
C LEU A 89 25.20 -8.14 13.22
N ILE A 90 23.89 -8.11 12.98
CA ILE A 90 23.15 -6.85 12.84
C ILE A 90 22.32 -6.55 14.09
N THR A 91 22.80 -5.62 14.91
CA THR A 91 22.09 -5.16 16.10
C THR A 91 20.66 -4.71 15.80
N GLY A 92 19.71 -5.21 16.60
CA GLY A 92 18.29 -4.84 16.54
C GLY A 92 17.51 -5.52 15.40
N ARG A 93 18.08 -6.51 14.74
CA ARG A 93 17.38 -7.40 13.81
C ARG A 93 17.27 -8.81 14.40
N ASP A 94 16.15 -9.47 14.15
CA ASP A 94 15.90 -10.87 14.50
C ASP A 94 15.81 -11.70 13.22
N ALA A 95 16.22 -12.97 13.27
CA ALA A 95 15.95 -13.90 12.17
C ALA A 95 14.45 -14.25 12.10
N SER A 96 13.93 -14.32 10.87
CA SER A 96 12.52 -14.45 10.55
C SER A 96 12.29 -15.56 9.52
N LEU A 97 11.52 -16.60 9.90
CA LEU A 97 11.08 -17.61 8.93
C LEU A 97 10.19 -17.00 7.83
N SER A 98 9.39 -15.98 8.18
CA SER A 98 8.59 -15.24 7.21
C SER A 98 9.45 -14.65 6.11
N ASP A 99 10.55 -13.99 6.49
CA ASP A 99 11.41 -13.28 5.55
C ASP A 99 12.14 -14.29 4.64
N LEU A 100 12.62 -15.40 5.22
CA LEU A 100 13.17 -16.52 4.46
C LEU A 100 12.21 -17.03 3.38
N LEU A 101 10.95 -17.28 3.74
CA LEU A 101 9.94 -17.83 2.81
C LEU A 101 9.51 -16.80 1.76
N THR A 102 9.31 -15.54 2.15
CA THR A 102 8.82 -14.49 1.25
C THR A 102 9.87 -14.05 0.25
N ASN A 103 11.12 -13.91 0.67
CA ASN A 103 12.26 -13.66 -0.21
C ASN A 103 12.46 -14.81 -1.21
N THR A 104 12.43 -16.07 -0.73
CA THR A 104 12.53 -17.26 -1.57
C THR A 104 11.40 -17.31 -2.60
N THR A 105 10.18 -16.97 -2.18
CA THR A 105 9.01 -16.90 -3.06
C THR A 105 9.19 -15.83 -4.14
N GLY A 106 9.63 -14.62 -3.77
CA GLY A 106 9.94 -13.55 -4.72
C GLY A 106 10.98 -13.96 -5.75
N GLY A 107 12.09 -14.55 -5.31
CA GLY A 107 13.16 -15.03 -6.18
C GLY A 107 12.68 -16.14 -7.13
N THR A 108 11.84 -17.05 -6.64
CA THR A 108 11.25 -18.12 -7.45
C THR A 108 10.28 -17.58 -8.49
N LEU A 109 9.40 -16.64 -8.11
CA LEU A 109 8.47 -15.98 -9.03
C LEU A 109 9.21 -15.23 -10.15
N GLY A 110 10.23 -14.44 -9.79
CA GLY A 110 11.08 -13.77 -10.76
C GLY A 110 11.77 -14.73 -11.72
N ALA A 111 12.30 -15.85 -11.20
CA ALA A 111 12.93 -16.88 -12.00
C ALA A 111 11.95 -17.58 -12.96
N LEU A 112 10.73 -17.89 -12.51
CA LEU A 112 9.68 -18.47 -13.36
C LEU A 112 9.23 -17.51 -14.47
N ILE A 113 9.05 -16.23 -14.13
CA ILE A 113 8.72 -15.16 -15.10
C ILE A 113 9.81 -15.10 -16.17
N ALA A 114 11.09 -15.06 -15.79
CA ALA A 114 12.20 -15.00 -16.73
C ALA A 114 12.37 -16.29 -17.55
N ALA A 115 12.19 -17.47 -16.95
CA ALA A 115 12.31 -18.75 -17.65
C ALA A 115 11.20 -18.97 -18.68
N HIS A 116 10.02 -18.40 -18.43
CA HIS A 116 8.84 -18.54 -19.29
C HIS A 116 8.41 -17.23 -19.95
N TRP A 117 9.31 -16.24 -20.03
CA TRP A 117 8.97 -14.87 -20.43
C TRP A 117 8.25 -14.79 -21.78
N ARG A 118 8.63 -15.63 -22.76
CA ARG A 118 7.96 -15.70 -24.07
C ARG A 118 6.50 -16.13 -23.95
N ARG A 119 6.20 -17.11 -23.10
CA ARG A 119 4.83 -17.56 -22.85
C ARG A 119 4.03 -16.56 -22.01
N VAL A 120 4.71 -15.78 -21.17
CA VAL A 120 4.10 -14.71 -20.36
C VAL A 120 3.74 -13.51 -21.23
N ILE A 121 4.64 -13.08 -22.11
CA ILE A 121 4.44 -11.90 -22.97
C ILE A 121 3.61 -12.26 -24.21
N ALA A 122 3.84 -13.41 -24.84
CA ALA A 122 3.12 -13.83 -26.04
C ALA A 122 2.33 -15.13 -25.81
N PRO A 123 1.35 -15.16 -24.90
CA PRO A 123 0.54 -16.36 -24.67
C PRO A 123 -0.30 -16.70 -25.90
N ALA A 124 -0.54 -18.01 -26.10
CA ALA A 124 -1.51 -18.49 -27.09
C ALA A 124 -2.91 -17.92 -26.78
N PRO A 125 -3.78 -17.69 -27.78
CA PRO A 125 -5.07 -17.00 -27.58
C PRO A 125 -5.95 -17.59 -26.49
N ARG A 126 -5.97 -18.93 -26.33
CA ARG A 126 -6.72 -19.60 -25.25
C ARG A 126 -6.19 -19.24 -23.86
N ILE A 127 -4.87 -19.29 -23.69
CA ILE A 127 -4.19 -18.91 -22.44
C ILE A 127 -4.38 -17.42 -22.18
N ALA A 128 -4.25 -16.57 -23.21
CA ALA A 128 -4.44 -15.14 -23.09
C ALA A 128 -5.84 -14.77 -22.57
N ARG A 129 -6.91 -15.46 -23.04
CA ARG A 129 -8.26 -15.28 -22.51
C ARG A 129 -8.35 -15.65 -21.03
N ALA A 130 -7.81 -16.81 -20.64
CA ALA A 130 -7.80 -17.26 -19.25
C ALA A 130 -7.04 -16.27 -18.35
N VAL A 131 -5.85 -15.82 -18.76
CA VAL A 131 -5.07 -14.83 -18.02
C VAL A 131 -5.79 -13.49 -17.96
N SER A 132 -6.47 -13.07 -19.02
CA SER A 132 -7.28 -11.84 -19.02
C SER A 132 -8.40 -11.89 -17.98
N LEU A 133 -9.13 -13.01 -17.91
CA LEU A 133 -10.19 -13.24 -16.92
C LEU A 133 -9.63 -13.27 -15.50
N VAL A 134 -8.54 -14.01 -15.27
CA VAL A 134 -7.87 -14.07 -13.96
C VAL A 134 -7.36 -12.70 -13.55
N ALA A 135 -6.73 -11.95 -14.45
CA ALA A 135 -6.26 -10.59 -14.16
C ALA A 135 -7.41 -9.64 -13.84
N ALA A 136 -8.52 -9.71 -14.57
CA ALA A 136 -9.71 -8.91 -14.26
C ALA A 136 -10.27 -9.28 -12.88
N ALA A 137 -10.39 -10.58 -12.58
CA ALA A 137 -10.85 -11.07 -11.27
C ALA A 137 -9.92 -10.63 -10.13
N VAL A 138 -8.59 -10.71 -10.31
CA VAL A 138 -7.60 -10.23 -9.34
C VAL A 138 -7.75 -8.73 -9.11
N THR A 139 -7.90 -7.94 -10.16
CA THR A 139 -8.12 -6.49 -10.03
C THR A 139 -9.40 -6.17 -9.26
N LEU A 140 -10.52 -6.82 -9.59
CA LEU A 140 -11.76 -6.68 -8.81
C LEU A 140 -11.59 -7.15 -7.37
N GLY A 141 -10.85 -8.23 -7.15
CA GLY A 141 -10.48 -8.73 -5.82
C GLY A 141 -9.69 -7.69 -5.02
N ILE A 142 -8.71 -7.03 -5.63
CA ILE A 142 -7.92 -5.96 -4.99
C ILE A 142 -8.78 -4.75 -4.65
N LEU A 143 -9.69 -4.32 -5.54
CA LEU A 143 -10.60 -3.21 -5.26
C LEU A 143 -11.57 -3.56 -4.12
N THR A 144 -12.09 -4.79 -4.11
CA THR A 144 -12.99 -5.28 -3.07
C THR A 144 -12.26 -5.45 -1.73
N ALA A 145 -11.05 -6.01 -1.74
CA ALA A 145 -10.19 -6.11 -0.57
C ALA A 145 -9.84 -4.72 -0.03
N THR A 146 -9.56 -3.75 -0.92
CA THR A 146 -9.33 -2.37 -0.50
C THR A 146 -10.56 -1.79 0.19
N ALA A 147 -11.75 -2.05 -0.36
CA ALA A 147 -13.00 -1.65 0.28
C ALA A 147 -13.17 -2.26 1.68
N ALA A 148 -12.83 -3.53 1.86
CA ALA A 148 -12.89 -4.21 3.15
C ALA A 148 -11.84 -3.68 4.14
N LEU A 149 -10.59 -3.52 3.71
CA LEU A 149 -9.45 -3.10 4.53
C LEU A 149 -9.57 -1.64 4.99
N LEU A 150 -10.27 -0.80 4.22
CA LEU A 150 -10.54 0.58 4.61
C LEU A 150 -11.64 0.69 5.67
N ARG A 151 -12.43 -0.35 5.98
CA ARG A 151 -13.50 -0.23 6.98
C ARG A 151 -12.94 0.07 8.39
N PRO A 152 -13.62 0.89 9.21
CA PRO A 152 -13.26 1.05 10.61
C PRO A 152 -13.25 -0.30 11.32
N ALA A 153 -12.17 -0.62 12.04
CA ALA A 153 -12.04 -1.85 12.80
C ALA A 153 -11.50 -1.55 14.19
N ILE A 154 -12.38 -1.61 15.19
CA ILE A 154 -12.05 -1.31 16.58
C ILE A 154 -12.37 -2.53 17.43
N PRO A 155 -11.36 -3.19 18.03
CA PRO A 155 -11.58 -4.38 18.82
C PRO A 155 -12.37 -4.08 20.11
N PRO A 156 -13.02 -5.08 20.70
CA PRO A 156 -13.75 -4.93 21.96
C PRO A 156 -12.77 -4.75 23.12
N MET A 157 -12.35 -3.51 23.34
CA MET A 157 -11.46 -3.11 24.42
C MET A 157 -11.91 -1.79 25.05
N GLY A 158 -11.37 -1.49 26.25
CA GLY A 158 -11.43 -0.15 26.80
C GLY A 158 -10.74 0.85 25.89
N ILE A 159 -11.27 2.06 25.80
CA ILE A 159 -10.65 3.16 25.06
C ILE A 159 -10.13 4.14 26.11
N TRP A 160 -8.83 4.42 26.07
CA TRP A 160 -8.18 5.43 26.90
C TRP A 160 -7.83 6.65 26.06
N GLY A 161 -8.14 7.84 26.57
CA GLY A 161 -7.61 9.08 26.06
C GLY A 161 -6.21 9.35 26.58
N GLN A 162 -5.36 9.83 25.69
CA GLN A 162 -3.96 10.13 25.93
C GLN A 162 -3.68 11.50 25.32
N TRP A 163 -3.41 12.48 26.18
CA TRP A 163 -3.08 13.84 25.79
C TRP A 163 -1.57 13.99 25.91
N THR A 164 -0.94 14.50 24.85
CA THR A 164 0.52 14.69 24.74
C THR A 164 1.35 13.53 25.32
N PRO A 165 1.05 12.26 24.98
CA PRO A 165 1.64 11.13 25.67
C PRO A 165 3.13 11.00 25.38
N GLN A 166 3.90 10.74 26.44
CA GLN A 166 5.29 10.32 26.31
C GLN A 166 5.33 8.82 26.00
N LYS A 167 5.62 8.46 24.74
CA LYS A 167 5.75 7.07 24.29
C LYS A 167 6.97 6.91 23.40
N LEU A 168 7.57 5.74 23.42
CA LEU A 168 8.81 5.44 22.69
C LEU A 168 8.74 5.74 21.17
N HIS A 169 7.58 5.56 20.54
CA HIS A 169 7.38 5.78 19.10
C HIS A 169 6.99 7.22 18.72
N PHE A 170 6.75 8.09 19.70
CA PHE A 170 6.38 9.49 19.47
C PHE A 170 7.40 10.41 20.11
N GLU A 171 7.79 11.46 19.39
CA GLU A 171 8.45 12.58 20.04
C GLU A 171 7.46 13.23 21.02
N PRO A 172 7.84 13.59 22.26
CA PRO A 172 6.93 14.27 23.18
C PRO A 172 6.43 15.59 22.60
N TYR A 173 5.10 15.81 22.63
CA TYR A 173 4.53 17.08 22.20
C TYR A 173 4.71 18.14 23.31
N SER A 174 5.30 19.28 22.97
CA SER A 174 5.58 20.37 23.93
C SER A 174 4.40 21.31 24.20
N GLY A 175 3.33 21.22 23.39
CA GLY A 175 2.11 21.99 23.60
C GLY A 175 1.20 21.38 24.66
N THR A 176 0.00 21.96 24.84
CA THR A 176 -0.96 21.50 25.85
C THR A 176 -2.36 21.32 25.25
N VAL A 177 -3.01 20.20 25.57
CA VAL A 177 -4.40 19.92 25.15
C VAL A 177 -5.36 20.45 26.20
N ARG A 178 -6.41 21.14 25.76
CA ARG A 178 -7.48 21.71 26.60
C ARG A 178 -8.76 20.88 26.52
N ASP A 179 -9.15 20.48 25.31
CA ASP A 179 -10.34 19.68 25.06
C ASP A 179 -10.04 18.62 23.99
N PHE A 180 -10.57 17.42 24.19
CA PHE A 180 -10.53 16.36 23.21
C PHE A 180 -11.86 15.62 23.19
N ARG A 181 -12.53 15.64 22.04
CA ARG A 181 -13.82 14.98 21.84
C ARG A 181 -13.79 14.12 20.60
N ILE A 182 -14.46 12.97 20.68
CA ILE A 182 -14.70 12.11 19.53
C ILE A 182 -16.20 11.89 19.39
N ASN A 183 -16.77 12.27 18.25
CA ASN A 183 -18.21 12.20 17.99
C ASN A 183 -19.05 12.85 19.11
N GLY A 184 -18.56 13.97 19.64
CA GLY A 184 -19.18 14.73 20.74
C GLY A 184 -18.96 14.15 22.15
N ILE A 185 -18.35 12.98 22.28
CA ILE A 185 -18.03 12.36 23.58
C ILE A 185 -16.67 12.89 24.05
N VAL A 186 -16.60 13.39 25.29
CA VAL A 186 -15.35 13.84 25.92
C VAL A 186 -14.42 12.65 26.13
N VAL A 187 -13.17 12.82 25.72
CA VAL A 187 -12.10 11.81 25.83
C VAL A 187 -11.08 12.30 26.86
N PRO A 188 -11.25 11.96 28.14
CA PRO A 188 -10.37 12.43 29.20
C PRO A 188 -8.98 11.80 29.09
N TYR A 189 -8.00 12.37 29.80
CA TYR A 189 -6.73 11.69 30.06
C TYR A 189 -6.98 10.50 31.00
N GLY A 190 -7.14 9.30 30.45
CA GLY A 190 -7.58 8.12 31.19
C GLY A 190 -8.64 7.30 30.46
N LEU A 191 -9.31 6.40 31.18
CA LEU A 191 -10.35 5.55 30.61
C LEU A 191 -11.56 6.40 30.18
N VAL A 192 -12.03 6.22 28.95
CA VAL A 192 -13.27 6.85 28.46
C VAL A 192 -14.46 6.13 29.09
N PRO A 193 -15.29 6.79 29.93
CA PRO A 193 -16.40 6.12 30.63
C PRO A 193 -17.39 5.45 29.67
N GLN A 194 -17.63 6.09 28.52
CA GLN A 194 -18.56 5.63 27.49
C GLN A 194 -17.85 4.89 26.33
N SER A 195 -16.79 4.13 26.63
CA SER A 195 -15.97 3.45 25.61
C SER A 195 -16.77 2.52 24.67
N GLY A 196 -17.78 1.82 25.19
CA GLY A 196 -18.68 0.97 24.38
C GLY A 196 -19.51 1.78 23.37
N THR A 197 -20.13 2.87 23.82
CA THR A 197 -20.90 3.80 22.97
C THR A 197 -19.99 4.48 21.94
N LEU A 198 -18.81 4.92 22.36
CA LEU A 198 -17.82 5.53 21.47
C LEU A 198 -17.40 4.54 20.37
N ARG A 199 -17.13 3.29 20.73
CA ARG A 199 -16.80 2.22 19.77
C ARG A 199 -17.93 2.03 18.76
N GLN A 200 -19.18 1.91 19.20
CA GLN A 200 -20.33 1.76 18.31
C GLN A 200 -20.46 2.93 17.32
N ARG A 201 -20.30 4.18 17.79
CA ARG A 201 -20.33 5.37 16.91
C ARG A 201 -19.20 5.35 15.88
N LEU A 202 -18.00 4.96 16.26
CA LEU A 202 -16.88 4.87 15.33
C LEU A 202 -17.06 3.75 14.29
N LEU A 203 -17.63 2.62 14.69
CA LEU A 203 -17.96 1.52 13.77
C LEU A 203 -19.09 1.88 12.80
N SER A 204 -19.99 2.80 13.16
CA SER A 204 -21.02 3.32 12.23
C SER A 204 -20.47 4.20 11.09
N GLY A 205 -19.15 4.46 11.06
CA GLY A 205 -18.47 5.11 9.95
C GLY A 205 -18.32 6.62 10.07
N ALA A 206 -19.22 7.33 10.78
CA ALA A 206 -19.01 8.74 11.08
C ALA A 206 -17.94 8.90 12.17
N THR A 207 -16.85 9.60 11.85
CA THR A 207 -15.78 9.91 12.81
C THR A 207 -15.50 11.39 12.76
N ARG A 208 -15.53 12.05 13.92
CA ARG A 208 -15.15 13.44 14.11
C ARG A 208 -14.33 13.54 15.39
N ALA A 209 -13.03 13.72 15.25
CA ALA A 209 -12.12 14.04 16.33
C ALA A 209 -11.94 15.56 16.38
N HIS A 210 -12.31 16.17 17.50
CA HIS A 210 -12.17 17.59 17.79
C HIS A 210 -11.15 17.75 18.91
N VAL A 211 -10.13 18.58 18.69
CA VAL A 211 -9.05 18.84 19.64
C VAL A 211 -8.82 20.34 19.74
N GLU A 212 -8.83 20.86 20.96
CA GLU A 212 -8.40 22.23 21.27
C GLU A 212 -7.10 22.17 22.03
N PHE A 213 -6.07 22.85 21.52
CA PHE A 213 -4.74 22.79 22.11
C PHE A 213 -3.96 24.10 21.88
N THR A 214 -2.93 24.31 22.69
CA THR A 214 -1.91 25.33 22.47
C THR A 214 -0.75 24.70 21.73
N ALA A 215 -0.33 25.32 20.62
CA ALA A 215 0.74 24.80 19.78
C ALA A 215 2.07 24.73 20.56
N GLY A 216 2.75 23.59 20.44
CA GLY A 216 4.14 23.41 20.89
C GLY A 216 5.16 23.76 19.81
N ARG A 217 6.44 23.49 20.10
CA ARG A 217 7.51 23.50 19.11
C ARG A 217 7.25 22.43 18.04
N PRO A 218 7.54 22.72 16.76
CA PRO A 218 7.47 21.71 15.69
C PRO A 218 8.37 20.51 16.02
N PRO A 219 7.81 19.29 16.16
CA PRO A 219 8.61 18.12 16.45
C PRO A 219 9.40 17.68 15.21
N SER A 220 10.53 17.01 15.42
CA SER A 220 11.38 16.46 14.34
C SER A 220 10.83 15.18 13.73
N ARG A 221 9.94 14.48 14.44
CA ARG A 221 9.21 13.29 14.01
C ARG A 221 7.75 13.38 14.45
N LEU A 222 6.92 12.47 13.95
CA LEU A 222 5.52 12.38 14.36
C LEU A 222 5.38 12.37 15.91
N SER A 223 4.58 13.31 16.40
CA SER A 223 4.26 13.51 17.81
C SER A 223 2.76 13.45 18.00
N ALA A 224 2.30 12.80 19.07
CA ALA A 224 0.88 12.70 19.37
C ALA A 224 0.42 13.94 20.16
N ILE A 225 -0.47 14.75 19.57
CA ILE A 225 -1.14 15.85 20.28
C ILE A 225 -2.22 15.24 21.17
N ALA A 226 -3.14 14.50 20.56
CA ALA A 226 -4.22 13.79 21.23
C ALA A 226 -4.46 12.43 20.58
N ARG A 227 -4.68 11.40 21.40
CA ARG A 227 -4.85 10.03 20.96
C ARG A 227 -5.94 9.34 21.77
N ALA A 228 -6.70 8.47 21.11
CA ALA A 228 -7.58 7.51 21.76
C ALA A 228 -7.17 6.09 21.36
N GLY A 229 -7.14 5.18 22.34
CA GLY A 229 -6.79 3.78 22.10
C GLY A 229 -6.41 3.04 23.37
N SER A 230 -5.67 1.95 23.26
CA SER A 230 -5.10 1.22 24.39
C SER A 230 -3.59 1.46 24.51
N ARG A 231 -2.94 0.72 25.40
CA ARG A 231 -1.47 0.71 25.50
C ARG A 231 -0.81 0.33 24.18
N PHE A 232 -1.40 -0.59 23.42
CA PHE A 232 -0.79 -1.17 22.22
C PHE A 232 -1.50 -0.78 20.93
N GLN A 233 -2.79 -0.44 20.98
CA GLN A 233 -3.58 -0.19 19.77
C GLN A 233 -4.00 1.27 19.71
N GLU A 234 -3.67 1.92 18.61
CA GLU A 234 -4.22 3.22 18.23
C GLU A 234 -5.60 3.04 17.62
N VAL A 235 -6.57 3.84 18.08
CA VAL A 235 -7.91 3.95 17.47
C VAL A 235 -8.01 5.24 16.67
N ILE A 236 -7.65 6.37 17.29
CA ILE A 236 -7.59 7.69 16.66
C ILE A 236 -6.31 8.40 17.11
N LEU A 237 -5.68 9.11 16.19
CA LEU A 237 -4.55 9.99 16.44
C LEU A 237 -4.79 11.33 15.75
N VAL A 238 -4.63 12.40 16.51
CA VAL A 238 -4.35 13.76 16.02
C VAL A 238 -2.92 14.07 16.43
N GLY A 239 -2.04 14.25 15.46
CA GLY A 239 -0.60 14.40 15.67
C GLY A 239 -0.02 15.61 14.94
N ALA A 240 1.20 15.95 15.32
CA ALA A 240 2.05 16.94 14.66
C ALA A 240 3.26 16.23 14.03
N ASP A 241 3.58 16.54 12.79
CA ASP A 241 4.84 16.13 12.13
C ASP A 241 5.48 17.39 11.53
N GLY A 242 6.51 17.93 12.18
CA GLY A 242 6.97 19.30 11.90
C GLY A 242 5.84 20.32 12.10
N ARG A 243 5.45 21.00 11.01
CA ARG A 243 4.33 21.97 11.00
C ARG A 243 3.03 21.41 10.44
N ASP A 244 2.99 20.12 10.18
CA ASP A 244 1.85 19.46 9.57
C ASP A 244 0.94 18.90 10.66
N LEU A 245 -0.37 19.03 10.49
CA LEU A 245 -1.34 18.30 11.31
C LEU A 245 -1.64 16.96 10.64
N VAL A 246 -1.47 15.86 11.36
CA VAL A 246 -1.73 14.51 10.88
C VAL A 246 -2.93 13.91 11.61
N PHE A 247 -3.86 13.31 10.87
CA PHE A 247 -4.96 12.53 11.42
C PHE A 247 -4.90 11.08 10.93
N ARG A 248 -5.02 10.14 11.86
CA ARG A 248 -5.13 8.71 11.59
C ARG A 248 -6.30 8.12 12.37
N THR A 249 -6.94 7.13 11.77
CA THR A 249 -7.96 6.31 12.40
C THR A 249 -7.68 4.84 12.11
N ARG A 250 -8.10 3.95 13.02
CA ARG A 250 -7.87 2.51 12.88
C ARG A 250 -8.82 1.90 11.87
N LEU A 251 -8.23 1.27 10.86
CA LEU A 251 -8.92 0.54 9.81
C LEU A 251 -8.62 -0.95 9.88
N ALA A 252 -9.45 -1.78 9.25
CA ALA A 252 -9.28 -3.23 9.14
C ALA A 252 -7.92 -3.64 8.53
N ALA A 253 -7.28 -2.76 7.75
CA ALA A 253 -5.90 -2.91 7.30
C ALA A 253 -4.93 -3.27 8.45
N ARG A 254 -5.14 -2.72 9.65
CA ARG A 254 -4.31 -3.01 10.82
C ARG A 254 -4.49 -4.42 11.38
N ASP A 255 -5.63 -5.06 11.15
CA ASP A 255 -5.84 -6.47 11.55
C ASP A 255 -5.02 -7.42 10.66
N TRP A 256 -4.74 -6.99 9.42
CA TRP A 256 -3.87 -7.67 8.46
C TRP A 256 -2.41 -7.22 8.53
N ARG A 257 -2.05 -6.43 9.55
CA ARG A 257 -0.71 -5.81 9.70
C ARG A 257 -0.25 -5.07 8.44
N LEU A 258 -1.20 -4.46 7.74
CA LEU A 258 -0.94 -3.55 6.63
C LEU A 258 -0.88 -2.11 7.15
N ARG A 259 -0.29 -1.22 6.36
CA ARG A 259 -0.31 0.20 6.69
C ARG A 259 -1.75 0.72 6.57
N ALA A 260 -2.16 1.59 7.49
CA ALA A 260 -3.44 2.29 7.38
C ALA A 260 -3.17 3.74 6.95
N PRO A 261 -3.81 4.23 5.86
CA PRO A 261 -3.64 5.61 5.43
C PRO A 261 -4.17 6.60 6.49
N GLY A 262 -3.55 7.78 6.51
CA GLY A 262 -4.01 8.96 7.24
C GLY A 262 -4.12 10.17 6.32
N ILE A 263 -4.61 11.30 6.83
CA ILE A 263 -4.64 12.59 6.12
C ILE A 263 -3.70 13.57 6.82
N ALA A 264 -3.00 14.41 6.04
CA ALA A 264 -2.20 15.50 6.59
C ALA A 264 -2.62 16.86 6.02
N LEU A 265 -2.55 17.88 6.87
CA LEU A 265 -2.62 19.28 6.48
C LEU A 265 -1.22 19.87 6.57
N PRO A 266 -0.57 20.17 5.43
CA PRO A 266 0.80 20.64 5.44
C PRO A 266 0.89 22.10 5.91
N ASN A 267 1.86 22.41 6.76
CA ASN A 267 2.21 23.75 7.23
C ASN A 267 1.04 24.54 7.85
N VAL A 268 0.20 23.89 8.65
CA VAL A 268 -0.96 24.54 9.30
C VAL A 268 -0.77 24.84 10.78
N LEU A 269 0.21 24.20 11.43
CA LEU A 269 0.46 24.45 12.85
C LEU A 269 1.17 25.81 13.03
N PRO A 270 0.67 26.68 13.92
CA PRO A 270 1.23 28.00 14.15
C PRO A 270 2.48 27.96 15.04
N ARG A 271 2.97 29.13 15.48
CA ARG A 271 4.12 29.18 16.41
C ARG A 271 3.73 28.71 17.80
N GLU A 272 4.74 28.33 18.57
CA GLU A 272 4.60 27.91 19.97
C GLU A 272 3.79 28.96 20.77
N GLY A 273 2.83 28.49 21.57
CA GLY A 273 1.98 29.32 22.41
C GLY A 273 0.67 29.79 21.75
N GLU A 274 0.50 29.67 20.43
CA GLU A 274 -0.74 30.06 19.75
C GLU A 274 -1.87 29.01 19.96
N PRO A 275 -3.13 29.43 20.18
CA PRO A 275 -4.27 28.52 20.30
C PRO A 275 -4.66 27.92 18.93
N VAL A 276 -5.02 26.64 18.94
CA VAL A 276 -5.41 25.87 17.76
C VAL A 276 -6.66 25.05 18.05
N VAL A 277 -7.61 25.10 17.11
CA VAL A 277 -8.74 24.18 17.07
C VAL A 277 -8.56 23.29 15.85
N ALA A 278 -8.40 22.00 16.07
CA ALA A 278 -8.27 21.01 15.00
C ALA A 278 -9.47 20.08 15.01
N GLU A 279 -10.03 19.83 13.83
CA GLU A 279 -11.07 18.86 13.62
C GLU A 279 -10.71 17.95 12.45
N ALA A 280 -10.73 16.63 12.65
CA ALA A 280 -10.43 15.68 11.59
C ALA A 280 -11.28 14.42 11.71
N GLY A 281 -11.54 13.77 10.58
CA GLY A 281 -12.51 12.69 10.58
C GLY A 281 -12.90 12.14 9.22
N LEU A 282 -13.99 11.38 9.22
CA LEU A 282 -14.67 10.84 8.04
C LEU A 282 -16.08 11.43 8.00
N ARG A 283 -16.36 12.23 6.96
CA ARG A 283 -17.66 12.86 6.71
C ARG A 283 -17.96 12.78 5.21
N ASP A 284 -19.21 12.49 4.83
CA ASP A 284 -19.65 12.43 3.43
C ASP A 284 -18.79 11.52 2.54
N ARG A 285 -18.32 10.38 3.08
CA ARG A 285 -17.44 9.43 2.38
C ARG A 285 -16.09 10.04 1.97
N ARG A 286 -15.62 11.03 2.72
CA ARG A 286 -14.32 11.68 2.53
C ARG A 286 -13.62 11.81 3.88
N TRP A 287 -12.32 11.55 3.88
CA TRP A 287 -11.51 12.02 4.99
C TRP A 287 -11.38 13.52 4.90
N TYR A 288 -11.51 14.19 6.03
CA TYR A 288 -11.35 15.63 6.12
C TYR A 288 -10.51 15.98 7.33
N ALA A 289 -9.87 17.14 7.24
CA ALA A 289 -9.24 17.76 8.38
C ALA A 289 -9.28 19.28 8.22
N THR A 290 -9.48 19.95 9.34
CA THR A 290 -9.67 21.39 9.48
C THR A 290 -8.78 21.86 10.62
N VAL A 291 -8.06 22.96 10.40
CA VAL A 291 -7.31 23.64 11.45
C VAL A 291 -7.72 25.10 11.46
N ILE A 292 -8.17 25.58 12.60
CA ILE A 292 -8.53 26.99 12.82
C ILE A 292 -7.50 27.57 13.79
N THR A 293 -6.88 28.67 13.35
CA THR A 293 -5.92 29.46 14.12
C THR A 293 -6.35 30.92 14.14
N ALA A 294 -5.64 31.77 14.87
CA ALA A 294 -5.85 33.22 14.82
C ALA A 294 -5.68 33.82 13.41
N LYS A 295 -4.94 33.15 12.52
CA LYS A 295 -4.68 33.60 11.13
C LYS A 295 -5.75 33.13 10.14
N GLY A 296 -6.73 32.34 10.57
CA GLY A 296 -7.78 31.79 9.74
C GLY A 296 -7.87 30.25 9.81
N GLY A 297 -8.78 29.71 8.99
CA GLY A 297 -9.07 28.28 8.90
C GLY A 297 -8.57 27.66 7.61
N VAL A 298 -7.94 26.49 7.72
CA VAL A 298 -7.52 25.65 6.58
C VAL A 298 -8.33 24.36 6.59
N TYR A 299 -8.96 24.03 5.46
CA TYR A 299 -9.72 22.80 5.27
C TYR A 299 -9.13 21.97 4.12
N ARG A 300 -9.00 20.66 4.33
CA ARG A 300 -8.65 19.69 3.29
C ARG A 300 -9.55 18.47 3.38
N SER A 301 -9.82 17.86 2.22
CA SER A 301 -10.46 16.55 2.17
C SER A 301 -9.93 15.68 1.05
N VAL A 302 -9.91 14.37 1.28
CA VAL A 302 -9.48 13.34 0.33
C VAL A 302 -10.63 12.34 0.16
N PRO A 303 -10.97 11.92 -1.07
CA PRO A 303 -12.01 10.93 -1.27
C PRO A 303 -11.65 9.61 -0.61
N PHE A 304 -12.61 9.02 0.10
CA PHE A 304 -12.46 7.67 0.63
C PHE A 304 -12.79 6.68 -0.50
N ALA A 305 -11.75 6.20 -1.19
CA ALA A 305 -11.88 5.53 -2.48
C ALA A 305 -11.19 4.15 -2.51
N VAL A 306 -11.73 3.24 -3.32
CA VAL A 306 -11.22 1.87 -3.49
C VAL A 306 -9.90 1.80 -4.28
N SER A 307 -9.47 2.90 -4.88
CA SER A 307 -8.18 3.02 -5.57
C SER A 307 -6.99 3.19 -4.62
N LEU A 308 -7.24 3.43 -3.33
CA LEU A 308 -6.20 3.68 -2.32
C LEU A 308 -5.43 2.42 -1.89
N GLY A 309 -5.61 1.28 -2.56
CA GLY A 309 -4.97 0.02 -2.20
C GLY A 309 -3.43 0.09 -2.18
N TRP A 310 -2.83 0.96 -2.97
CA TRP A 310 -1.39 1.21 -2.97
C TRP A 310 -0.86 1.71 -1.61
N THR A 311 -1.69 2.39 -0.82
CA THR A 311 -1.28 2.96 0.48
C THR A 311 -0.93 1.90 1.52
N PHE A 312 -1.48 0.69 1.37
CA PHE A 312 -1.32 -0.39 2.34
C PHE A 312 0.07 -1.01 2.32
N ILE A 313 0.76 -0.93 1.18
CA ILE A 313 2.00 -1.65 0.90
C ILE A 313 3.21 -0.72 0.79
N LEU A 314 3.06 0.56 1.15
CA LEU A 314 4.16 1.51 1.11
C LEU A 314 5.22 1.22 2.19
N PRO A 315 6.51 1.29 1.83
CA PRO A 315 7.60 1.09 2.79
C PRO A 315 7.73 2.24 3.80
N PHE A 316 7.13 3.39 3.53
CA PHE A 316 7.17 4.57 4.39
C PHE A 316 5.76 5.04 4.79
N ASP A 317 5.71 5.79 5.90
CA ASP A 317 4.49 6.51 6.28
C ASP A 317 4.20 7.61 5.25
N HIS A 318 3.01 7.58 4.66
CA HIS A 318 2.55 8.57 3.70
C HIS A 318 1.17 9.06 4.10
N ALA A 319 1.07 10.33 4.47
CA ALA A 319 -0.20 10.96 4.74
C ALA A 319 -0.81 11.48 3.43
N LEU A 320 -2.06 11.12 3.18
CA LEU A 320 -2.75 11.44 1.94
C LEU A 320 -3.01 12.93 1.81
N ALA A 321 -2.76 13.43 0.61
CA ALA A 321 -3.10 14.76 0.17
C ALA A 321 -3.89 14.70 -1.16
N PRO A 322 -4.68 15.73 -1.50
CA PRO A 322 -5.42 15.76 -2.77
C PRO A 322 -4.55 15.58 -4.02
N ARG A 323 -3.27 16.00 -3.93
CA ARG A 323 -2.28 15.85 -5.00
C ARG A 323 -1.94 14.39 -5.31
N ASP A 324 -2.22 13.45 -4.40
CA ASP A 324 -1.85 12.04 -4.57
C ASP A 324 -2.86 11.29 -5.48
N ALA A 325 -3.90 11.96 -5.96
CA ALA A 325 -4.91 11.35 -6.82
C ALA A 325 -4.33 10.76 -8.13
N TRP A 326 -3.21 11.27 -8.63
CA TRP A 326 -2.53 10.70 -9.81
C TRP A 326 -1.90 9.33 -9.50
N ILE A 327 -1.48 9.07 -8.25
CA ILE A 327 -0.93 7.77 -7.84
C ILE A 327 -2.03 6.71 -7.90
N SER A 328 -3.24 7.06 -7.43
CA SER A 328 -4.42 6.20 -7.58
C SER A 328 -4.79 5.93 -9.05
N ALA A 329 -4.64 6.92 -9.94
CA ALA A 329 -4.83 6.73 -11.37
C ALA A 329 -3.79 5.76 -11.97
N LEU A 330 -2.51 5.95 -11.63
CA LEU A 330 -1.42 5.07 -12.04
C LEU A 330 -1.64 3.64 -11.51
N TRP A 331 -2.05 3.50 -10.26
CA TRP A 331 -2.38 2.22 -9.64
C TRP A 331 -3.46 1.49 -10.43
N LEU A 332 -4.56 2.16 -10.78
CA LEU A 332 -5.62 1.58 -11.61
C LEU A 332 -5.13 1.24 -13.03
N ALA A 333 -4.26 2.05 -13.62
CA ALA A 333 -3.66 1.75 -14.92
C ALA A 333 -2.84 0.45 -14.87
N VAL A 334 -2.02 0.29 -13.83
CA VAL A 334 -1.20 -0.92 -13.61
C VAL A 334 -2.09 -2.16 -13.39
N LEU A 335 -3.15 -2.05 -12.60
CA LEU A 335 -4.06 -3.16 -12.34
C LEU A 335 -4.89 -3.55 -13.59
N ALA A 336 -5.28 -2.58 -14.42
CA ALA A 336 -6.04 -2.85 -15.64
C ALA A 336 -5.20 -3.45 -16.75
N PHE A 337 -3.89 -3.16 -16.76
CA PHE A 337 -2.99 -3.49 -17.86
C PHE A 337 -2.96 -4.99 -18.22
N PRO A 338 -2.77 -5.96 -17.29
CA PRO A 338 -2.64 -7.37 -17.66
C PRO A 338 -3.94 -7.94 -18.25
N ALA A 339 -5.08 -7.54 -17.71
CA ALA A 339 -6.40 -7.94 -18.21
C ALA A 339 -6.62 -7.42 -19.63
N SER A 340 -6.31 -6.14 -19.86
CA SER A 340 -6.37 -5.50 -21.17
C SER A 340 -5.43 -6.15 -22.17
N TYR A 341 -4.14 -6.27 -21.83
CA TYR A 341 -3.10 -6.83 -22.69
C TYR A 341 -3.46 -8.25 -23.14
N CYS A 342 -3.82 -9.12 -22.20
CA CYS A 342 -4.16 -10.50 -22.52
C CYS A 342 -5.52 -10.62 -23.23
N GLY A 343 -6.47 -9.73 -22.92
CA GLY A 343 -7.76 -9.66 -23.62
C GLY A 343 -7.58 -9.27 -25.10
N ALA A 344 -6.74 -8.27 -25.36
CA ALA A 344 -6.32 -7.89 -26.70
C ALA A 344 -5.62 -9.06 -27.42
N ARG A 345 -4.83 -9.86 -26.70
CA ARG A 345 -4.18 -11.07 -27.26
C ARG A 345 -5.12 -12.25 -27.50
N GLY A 346 -6.27 -12.31 -26.83
CA GLY A 346 -7.25 -13.40 -26.94
C GLY A 346 -8.07 -13.44 -28.24
N GLY A 347 -8.04 -12.39 -29.06
CA GLY A 347 -8.71 -12.36 -30.37
C GLY A 347 -8.22 -13.44 -31.35
N THR A 348 -9.05 -13.81 -32.33
CA THR A 348 -8.67 -14.74 -33.40
C THR A 348 -7.54 -14.13 -34.26
N PRO A 349 -6.43 -14.86 -34.51
CA PRO A 349 -5.36 -14.36 -35.35
C PRO A 349 -5.85 -14.14 -36.79
N ARG A 350 -5.62 -12.97 -37.37
CA ARG A 350 -5.60 -12.83 -38.84
C ARG A 350 -4.22 -13.26 -39.35
N PRO A 351 -4.11 -13.85 -40.56
CA PRO A 351 -3.00 -14.74 -40.88
C PRO A 351 -1.61 -14.10 -41.02
N ARG A 352 -1.45 -12.77 -41.06
CA ARG A 352 -0.15 -12.20 -41.47
C ARG A 352 0.43 -11.02 -40.70
N LEU A 353 -0.27 -10.34 -39.79
CA LEU A 353 0.33 -9.38 -38.82
C LEU A 353 -0.79 -8.76 -37.97
N ARG A 354 -0.57 -8.63 -36.66
CA ARG A 354 -1.44 -7.86 -35.77
C ARG A 354 -1.19 -6.36 -35.94
N THR A 355 -2.26 -5.61 -36.16
CA THR A 355 -2.25 -4.14 -36.08
C THR A 355 -2.71 -3.68 -34.71
N PRO A 356 -2.36 -2.46 -34.26
CA PRO A 356 -2.88 -1.90 -33.01
C PRO A 356 -4.42 -1.88 -32.94
N ARG A 357 -5.10 -1.78 -34.09
CA ARG A 357 -6.58 -1.84 -34.17
C ARG A 357 -7.14 -3.20 -33.77
N ASP A 358 -6.41 -4.28 -34.01
CA ASP A 358 -6.84 -5.65 -33.67
C ASP A 358 -6.83 -5.91 -32.15
N GLY A 359 -6.16 -5.06 -31.37
CA GLY A 359 -6.17 -5.11 -29.90
C GLY A 359 -7.54 -4.81 -29.30
N PHE A 360 -8.38 -4.03 -29.98
CA PHE A 360 -9.70 -3.61 -29.51
C PHE A 360 -10.82 -4.62 -29.84
N ASN A 361 -10.54 -5.91 -29.64
CA ASN A 361 -11.47 -7.00 -29.95
C ASN A 361 -12.52 -7.23 -28.84
N ALA A 362 -13.43 -8.19 -29.04
CA ALA A 362 -14.50 -8.50 -28.09
C ALA A 362 -14.01 -8.89 -26.68
N TRP A 363 -12.89 -9.62 -26.56
CA TRP A 363 -12.32 -10.01 -25.27
C TRP A 363 -11.76 -8.82 -24.49
N TRP A 364 -11.06 -7.92 -25.19
CA TRP A 364 -10.63 -6.64 -24.60
C TRP A 364 -11.83 -5.81 -24.13
N LYS A 365 -12.87 -5.67 -24.96
CA LYS A 365 -14.09 -4.92 -24.60
C LYS A 365 -14.77 -5.52 -23.37
N ALA A 366 -14.89 -6.85 -23.31
CA ALA A 366 -15.47 -7.55 -22.17
C ALA A 366 -14.65 -7.32 -20.88
N ALA A 367 -13.31 -7.45 -20.95
CA ALA A 367 -12.44 -7.19 -19.82
C ALA A 367 -12.57 -5.74 -19.30
N MET A 368 -12.53 -4.76 -20.21
CA MET A 368 -12.67 -3.35 -19.84
C MET A 368 -14.05 -3.01 -19.30
N LEU A 369 -15.12 -3.60 -19.85
CA LEU A 369 -16.47 -3.44 -19.34
C LEU A 369 -16.59 -3.99 -17.91
N VAL A 370 -16.04 -5.18 -17.65
CA VAL A 370 -16.04 -5.79 -16.30
C VAL A 370 -15.28 -4.92 -15.31
N LEU A 371 -14.11 -4.42 -15.67
CA LEU A 371 -13.33 -3.52 -14.80
C LEU A 371 -14.04 -2.19 -14.55
N ALA A 372 -14.66 -1.60 -15.59
CA ALA A 372 -15.44 -0.38 -15.46
C ALA A 372 -16.67 -0.58 -14.55
N LEU A 373 -17.41 -1.68 -14.73
CA LEU A 373 -18.53 -2.04 -13.87
C LEU A 373 -18.06 -2.25 -12.43
N GLY A 374 -16.92 -2.89 -12.20
CA GLY A 374 -16.33 -3.04 -10.87
C GLY A 374 -16.00 -1.70 -10.21
N LEU A 375 -15.30 -0.82 -10.93
CA LEU A 375 -14.94 0.51 -10.45
C LEU A 375 -16.19 1.38 -10.18
N PHE A 376 -17.30 1.14 -10.89
CA PHE A 376 -18.58 1.79 -10.65
C PHE A 376 -19.34 1.18 -9.45
N THR A 377 -19.42 -0.14 -9.35
CA THR A 377 -20.30 -0.84 -8.40
C THR A 377 -19.68 -1.01 -7.01
N ILE A 378 -18.41 -1.41 -6.91
CA ILE A 378 -17.76 -1.72 -5.64
C ILE A 378 -17.78 -0.52 -4.67
N PRO A 379 -17.43 0.72 -5.07
CA PRO A 379 -17.49 1.85 -4.15
C PRO A 379 -18.91 2.13 -3.64
N ARG A 380 -19.94 1.92 -4.49
CA ARG A 380 -21.34 2.14 -4.10
C ARG A 380 -21.80 1.14 -3.06
N LEU A 381 -21.49 -0.15 -3.28
CA LEU A 381 -21.79 -1.22 -2.33
C LEU A 381 -21.03 -1.05 -1.01
N ALA A 382 -19.83 -0.46 -1.05
CA ALA A 382 -19.04 -0.16 0.13
C ALA A 382 -19.40 1.18 0.82
N HIS A 383 -20.37 1.95 0.30
CA HIS A 383 -20.68 3.32 0.74
C HIS A 383 -19.48 4.28 0.71
N PHE A 384 -18.62 4.14 -0.30
CA PHE A 384 -17.42 4.95 -0.54
C PHE A 384 -17.67 6.04 -1.58
N SER A 385 -16.70 6.95 -1.73
CA SER A 385 -16.73 7.96 -2.79
C SER A 385 -16.78 7.28 -4.17
N ALA A 386 -17.62 7.80 -5.07
CA ALA A 386 -17.61 7.35 -6.45
C ALA A 386 -16.26 7.65 -7.10
N ALA A 387 -15.85 6.80 -8.06
CA ALA A 387 -14.60 6.99 -8.78
C ALA A 387 -14.62 8.34 -9.53
N GLY A 388 -13.59 9.16 -9.28
CA GLY A 388 -13.39 10.47 -9.88
C GLY A 388 -12.77 10.41 -11.28
N PRO A 389 -12.64 11.56 -11.96
CA PRO A 389 -12.15 11.61 -13.35
C PRO A 389 -10.76 11.00 -13.54
N LEU A 390 -9.83 11.22 -12.60
CA LEU A 390 -8.49 10.67 -12.66
C LEU A 390 -8.47 9.14 -12.53
N GLU A 391 -9.36 8.57 -11.73
CA GLU A 391 -9.46 7.11 -11.58
C GLU A 391 -9.98 6.45 -12.86
N TRP A 392 -11.00 7.05 -13.49
CA TRP A 392 -11.48 6.64 -14.80
C TRP A 392 -10.42 6.79 -15.90
N LEU A 393 -9.68 7.89 -15.87
CA LEU A 393 -8.55 8.11 -16.77
C LEU A 393 -7.47 7.03 -16.59
N GLY A 394 -7.14 6.69 -15.34
CA GLY A 394 -6.19 5.61 -15.03
C GLY A 394 -6.62 4.26 -15.62
N LEU A 395 -7.88 3.88 -15.39
CA LEU A 395 -8.47 2.67 -15.98
C LEU A 395 -8.41 2.70 -17.51
N ALA A 396 -8.76 3.83 -18.14
CA ALA A 396 -8.73 3.99 -19.59
C ALA A 396 -7.30 3.91 -20.15
N VAL A 397 -6.33 4.58 -19.51
CA VAL A 397 -4.92 4.57 -19.92
C VAL A 397 -4.34 3.17 -19.84
N GLY A 398 -4.53 2.44 -18.72
CA GLY A 398 -4.09 1.05 -18.59
C GLY A 398 -4.76 0.14 -19.62
N GLY A 399 -6.04 0.36 -19.87
CA GLY A 399 -6.83 -0.32 -20.91
C GLY A 399 -6.28 -0.10 -22.31
N ILE A 400 -6.04 1.15 -22.71
CA ILE A 400 -5.54 1.48 -24.05
C ILE A 400 -4.09 1.01 -24.22
N ALA A 401 -3.22 1.26 -23.23
CA ALA A 401 -1.82 0.85 -23.27
C ALA A 401 -1.68 -0.66 -23.43
N GLY A 402 -2.48 -1.45 -22.69
CA GLY A 402 -2.51 -2.91 -22.81
C GLY A 402 -2.87 -3.37 -24.22
N ALA A 403 -3.88 -2.77 -24.85
CA ALA A 403 -4.28 -3.11 -26.22
C ALA A 403 -3.23 -2.73 -27.26
N LEU A 404 -2.64 -1.53 -27.14
CA LEU A 404 -1.64 -1.04 -28.09
C LEU A 404 -0.34 -1.86 -28.04
N LEU A 405 0.10 -2.26 -26.85
CA LEU A 405 1.32 -3.05 -26.67
C LEU A 405 1.14 -4.52 -27.05
N ALA A 406 -0.09 -5.02 -27.19
CA ALA A 406 -0.34 -6.42 -27.55
C ALA A 406 0.14 -6.80 -28.97
N ALA A 407 0.21 -5.84 -29.91
CA ALA A 407 0.57 -6.06 -31.31
C ALA A 407 2.09 -6.07 -31.62
N PRO A 408 2.91 -5.09 -31.17
CA PRO A 408 4.33 -5.04 -31.54
C PRO A 408 5.20 -6.15 -30.93
N LEU A 409 4.77 -6.78 -29.84
CA LEU A 409 5.55 -7.82 -29.14
C LEU A 409 5.58 -9.18 -29.84
N ASP A 410 4.72 -9.41 -30.84
CA ASP A 410 4.78 -10.62 -31.69
C ASP A 410 6.08 -10.64 -32.53
N ARG A 411 6.49 -9.47 -33.06
CA ARG A 411 7.70 -9.33 -33.87
C ARG A 411 8.98 -9.68 -33.08
N LEU A 412 9.00 -9.32 -31.80
CA LEU A 412 10.12 -9.60 -30.90
C LEU A 412 10.18 -11.07 -30.46
N ALA A 413 9.06 -11.78 -30.46
CA ALA A 413 9.00 -13.20 -30.11
C ALA A 413 9.44 -14.11 -31.28
N GLU A 414 9.18 -13.69 -32.52
CA GLU A 414 9.51 -14.43 -33.75
C GLU A 414 10.99 -14.30 -34.17
N GLU A 415 11.65 -13.15 -33.95
CA GLU A 415 13.03 -12.88 -34.43
C GLU A 415 14.16 -13.77 -33.86
N LYS A 416 13.90 -14.75 -32.97
CA LYS A 416 14.94 -15.57 -32.33
C LYS A 416 14.56 -17.04 -32.10
N GLU A 417 14.01 -17.71 -33.10
CA GLU A 417 14.21 -19.16 -33.25
C GLU A 417 15.38 -19.39 -34.22
N PRO A 418 16.60 -19.72 -33.75
CA PRO A 418 17.45 -20.56 -34.56
C PRO A 418 16.81 -21.95 -34.57
N LEU A 419 16.57 -22.47 -35.78
CA LEU A 419 16.26 -23.87 -36.07
C LEU A 419 17.19 -24.84 -35.33
#